data_AF-A0A831TPL8-F1
#
_entry.id   AF-A0A831TPL8-F1
#
_cell.length_a   1.000
_cell.length_b   1.000
_cell.length_c   1.000
_cell.angle_alpha   90.00
_cell.angle_beta   90.00
_cell.angle_gamma   90.00
#
_symmetry.space_group_name_H-M   'P 1'
#
loop_
_entity.id
_entity.type
_entity.pdbx_description
1 polymer ?
#
loop_
_entity_poly.entity_id
_entity_poly.type
_entity_poly.pdbx_seq_one_letter_code
_entity_poly.pdbx_strand_id
1 'polypeptide(L)' 'PECDLDYVPNVARAMPVNVAMTTSVGLGGHNACLIFRKVD' A
#
# COMPACT_ATOMS: atom_id res chain seq x y z
N PRO A 1 12.74 -7.28 -12.39
CA PRO A 1 12.29 -6.14 -11.55
C PRO A 1 13.19 -6.03 -10.32
N GLU A 2 13.42 -4.81 -9.85
CA GLU A 2 14.39 -4.56 -8.78
C GLU A 2 13.86 -4.95 -7.39
N CYS A 3 12.52 -4.96 -7.16
CA CYS A 3 11.81 -5.59 -6.02
C CYS A 3 12.55 -5.55 -4.67
N ASP A 4 13.10 -4.39 -4.31
CA ASP A 4 14.05 -4.17 -3.21
C ASP A 4 13.46 -3.33 -2.06
N LEU A 5 12.15 -3.12 -2.05
CA LEU A 5 11.42 -2.40 -0.99
C LEU A 5 11.19 -3.28 0.26
N ASP A 6 10.78 -2.64 1.36
CA ASP A 6 10.33 -3.34 2.57
C ASP A 6 8.88 -3.82 2.43
N TYR A 7 8.72 -5.06 1.98
CA TYR A 7 7.41 -5.69 1.74
C TYR A 7 6.76 -6.34 2.97
N VAL A 8 7.37 -6.26 4.16
CA VAL A 8 6.89 -6.95 5.39
C VAL A 8 6.58 -8.45 5.14
N PRO A 9 7.57 -9.26 4.71
CA PRO A 9 7.31 -10.64 4.31
C PRO A 9 7.02 -11.56 5.51
N ASN A 10 6.12 -12.52 5.31
CA ASN A 10 5.83 -13.69 6.15
C ASN A 10 5.26 -13.44 7.56
N VAL A 11 5.63 -12.36 8.23
CA VAL A 11 5.25 -12.07 9.63
C VAL A 11 4.76 -10.64 9.76
N ALA A 12 3.61 -10.46 10.41
CA ALA A 12 3.05 -9.14 10.67
C ALA A 12 3.99 -8.29 11.54
N ARG A 13 4.10 -6.99 11.22
CA ARG A 13 4.88 -6.01 11.98
C ARG A 13 3.95 -4.95 12.55
N ALA A 14 4.00 -4.74 13.87
CA ALA A 14 3.28 -3.64 14.50
C ALA A 14 3.93 -2.30 14.15
N MET A 15 3.14 -1.36 13.61
CA MET A 15 3.58 0.01 13.36
C MET A 15 2.39 0.98 13.48
N PRO A 16 2.62 2.21 13.96
CA PRO A 16 1.60 3.24 13.90
C PRO A 16 1.40 3.69 12.44
N VAL A 17 0.24 3.40 11.86
CA VAL A 17 -0.14 3.82 10.50
C VAL A 17 -1.16 4.96 10.59
N ASN A 18 -0.71 6.19 10.32
CA ASN A 18 -1.59 7.36 10.31
C ASN A 18 -2.18 7.63 8.91
N VAL A 19 -1.49 7.19 7.86
CA VAL A 19 -1.87 7.34 6.46
C VAL A 19 -1.59 6.03 5.74
N ALA A 20 -2.52 5.58 4.91
CA ALA A 20 -2.37 4.40 4.08
C ALA A 20 -2.78 4.70 2.63
N MET A 21 -2.08 4.07 1.69
CA MET A 21 -2.37 4.13 0.26
C MET A 21 -2.73 2.72 -0.23
N THR A 22 -3.75 2.63 -1.07
CA THR A 22 -4.05 1.42 -1.83
C THR A 22 -4.06 1.75 -3.32
N THR A 23 -3.47 0.88 -4.12
CA THR A 23 -3.33 1.07 -5.56
C THR A 23 -3.86 -0.15 -6.29
N SER A 24 -4.70 0.10 -7.29
CA SER A 24 -5.27 -0.91 -8.17
C SER A 24 -4.82 -0.63 -9.60
N VAL A 25 -4.10 -1.59 -10.18
CA VAL A 25 -3.62 -1.55 -11.56
C VAL A 25 -4.30 -2.68 -12.32
N GLY A 26 -5.36 -2.36 -13.05
CA GLY A 26 -6.19 -3.28 -13.81
C GLY A 26 -5.76 -3.41 -15.27
N LEU A 27 -6.08 -4.56 -15.86
CA LEU A 27 -5.92 -4.80 -17.29
C LEU A 27 -6.67 -3.75 -18.12
N GLY A 28 -6.14 -3.43 -19.30
CA GLY A 28 -6.70 -2.38 -20.16
C GLY A 28 -6.36 -0.95 -19.72
N GLY A 29 -5.40 -0.78 -18.80
CA GLY A 29 -4.88 0.55 -18.42
C GLY A 29 -5.67 1.26 -17.31
N HIS A 30 -6.51 0.52 -16.58
CA HIS A 30 -7.28 1.07 -15.47
C HIS A 30 -6.37 1.25 -14.24
N ASN A 31 -5.99 2.48 -13.93
CA ASN A 31 -5.16 2.80 -12.77
C ASN A 31 -5.96 3.65 -11.78
N ALA A 32 -6.07 3.18 -10.54
CA ALA A 32 -6.76 3.90 -9.47
C ALA A 32 -5.95 3.83 -8.18
N CYS A 33 -6.00 4.91 -7.40
CA CYS A 33 -5.37 5.00 -6.10
C CYS A 33 -6.32 5.69 -5.11
N LEU A 34 -6.39 5.15 -3.89
CA LEU A 34 -7.10 5.77 -2.77
C LEU A 34 -6.13 6.00 -1.61
N ILE A 35 -6.29 7.12 -0.93
CA ILE A 35 -5.49 7.49 0.25
C ILE A 35 -6.46 7.67 1.42
N PHE A 36 -6.13 7.01 2.53
CA PHE A 36 -6.88 7.10 3.78
C PHE A 36 -5.98 7.71 4.85
N ARG A 37 -6.58 8.51 5.73
CA ARG A 37 -5.92 9.08 6.90
C ARG A 37 -6.76 8.74 8.13
N LYS A 38 -6.08 8.45 9.24
CA LYS A 38 -6.72 8.32 10.55
C LYS A 38 -7.48 9.61 10.87
N VAL A 39 -8.76 9.47 11.22
CA VAL A 39 -9.57 10.58 11.73
C VAL A 39 -9.20 10.83 13.19
N ASP A 40 -9.14 12.09 13.58
CA ASP A 40 -8.81 12.51 14.94
C ASP A 40 -9.87 12.05 15.96
#